data_AF-A0AAV7TA19-F1
#
_entry.id   AF-A0AAV7TA19-F1
#
_cell.length_a   1.000
_cell.length_b   1.000
_cell.length_c   1.000
_cell.angle_alpha   90.00
_cell.angle_beta   90.00
_cell.angle_gamma   90.00
#
_symmetry.space_group_name_H-M   'P 1'
#
loop_
_entity.id
_entity.type
_entity.pdbx_description
1 polymer ?
#
loop_
_entity_poly.entity_id
_entity_poly.type
_entity_poly.pdbx_seq_one_letter_code
_entity_poly.pdbx_strand_id
1 'polypeptide(L)'
;MDGPHGSDLVHTLSLPVVDFYHATWECPALRPFWKGVGSEISMVPAHPIDLSPRVALLDFLEELAGPQAKRIFIGMACLVAKRDITHHWKQPTPPVLTAWRKRVNWCAYQGTPIYQARDAPKNMTNYGEVVDLSWVACLM
;
A
#
# COMPACT_ATOMS: atom_id res chain seq x y z
N MET A 1 -17.31 39.18 -51.27
CA MET A 1 -16.40 39.72 -50.25
C MET A 1 -16.46 38.74 -49.11
N ASP A 2 -15.67 37.68 -49.24
CA ASP A 2 -15.67 36.53 -48.34
C ASP A 2 -14.70 36.82 -47.20
N GLY A 3 -15.24 36.88 -45.99
CA GLY A 3 -14.48 37.10 -44.77
C GLY A 3 -13.72 35.83 -44.35
N PRO A 4 -12.53 35.96 -43.74
CA PRO A 4 -11.74 34.80 -43.35
C PRO A 4 -12.40 34.10 -42.16
N HIS A 5 -12.75 32.83 -42.37
CA HIS A 5 -13.13 31.90 -41.32
C HIS A 5 -11.93 31.69 -40.38
N GLY A 6 -11.93 32.41 -39.25
CA GLY A 6 -11.09 32.13 -38.10
C GLY A 6 -11.55 30.84 -37.42
N SER A 7 -11.16 29.70 -37.97
CA SER A 7 -11.15 28.42 -37.25
C SER A 7 -9.95 28.42 -36.31
N ASP A 8 -10.10 29.09 -35.17
CA ASP A 8 -9.15 29.03 -34.08
C ASP A 8 -8.96 27.57 -33.66
N LEU A 9 -7.75 27.09 -33.93
CA LEU A 9 -7.23 25.80 -33.50
C LEU A 9 -7.15 25.80 -31.97
N VAL A 10 -8.26 25.45 -31.32
CA VAL A 10 -8.24 24.99 -29.93
C VAL A 10 -7.53 23.63 -29.95
N HIS A 11 -6.20 23.66 -29.89
CA HIS A 11 -5.42 22.52 -29.45
C HIS A 11 -5.76 22.31 -27.98
N THR A 12 -6.85 21.61 -27.72
CA THR A 12 -7.13 20.96 -26.46
C THR A 12 -5.93 20.08 -26.19
N LEU A 13 -5.04 20.53 -25.31
CA LEU A 13 -3.98 19.74 -24.73
C LEU A 13 -4.66 18.57 -24.02
N SER A 14 -4.87 17.46 -24.74
CA SER A 14 -5.36 16.22 -24.14
C SER A 14 -4.23 15.72 -23.27
N LEU A 15 -4.22 16.15 -22.01
CA LEU A 15 -3.34 15.57 -21.03
C LEU A 15 -3.60 14.06 -21.03
N PRO A 16 -2.56 13.23 -21.06
CA PRO A 16 -2.73 11.79 -21.00
C PRO A 16 -3.54 11.47 -19.75
N VAL A 17 -4.62 10.72 -19.92
CA VAL A 17 -5.41 10.23 -18.79
C VAL A 17 -4.50 9.29 -18.00
N VAL A 18 -3.99 9.78 -16.88
CA VAL A 18 -3.19 8.96 -15.96
C VAL A 18 -4.18 8.11 -15.16
N ASP A 19 -4.12 6.80 -15.34
CA ASP A 19 -4.92 5.89 -14.55
C ASP A 19 -4.36 5.72 -13.12
N PHE A 20 -5.20 5.19 -12.23
CA PHE A 20 -4.83 4.96 -10.83
C PHE A 20 -3.62 4.02 -10.71
N TYR A 21 -3.53 3.01 -11.57
CA TYR A 21 -2.46 2.02 -11.55
C TYR A 21 -1.10 2.67 -11.87
N HIS A 22 -1.06 3.54 -12.88
CA HIS A 22 0.11 4.31 -13.23
C HIS A 22 0.51 5.26 -12.11
N ALA A 23 -0.44 6.01 -11.58
CA ALA A 23 -0.19 7.01 -10.53
C ALA A 23 0.34 6.39 -9.22
N THR A 24 -0.05 5.15 -8.91
CA THR A 24 0.26 4.53 -7.61
C THR A 24 1.32 3.44 -7.67
N TRP A 25 1.51 2.76 -8.80
CA TRP A 25 2.41 1.61 -8.92
C TRP A 25 3.49 1.80 -9.98
N GLU A 26 3.12 2.19 -11.20
CA GLU A 26 4.12 2.31 -12.28
C GLU A 26 4.96 3.57 -12.20
N CYS A 27 4.46 4.59 -11.50
CA CYS A 27 5.13 5.88 -11.27
C CYS A 27 6.60 5.68 -10.86
N PRO A 28 7.56 6.15 -11.67
CA PRO A 28 8.99 5.97 -11.38
C PRO A 28 9.42 6.54 -10.03
N ALA A 29 8.76 7.60 -9.55
CA ALA A 29 9.04 8.20 -8.24
C ALA A 29 8.59 7.31 -7.07
N LEU A 30 7.58 6.47 -7.25
CA LEU A 30 7.06 5.57 -6.21
C LEU A 30 7.69 4.17 -6.23
N ARG A 31 8.29 3.74 -7.35
CA ARG A 31 8.95 2.43 -7.44
C ARG A 31 9.98 2.17 -6.33
N PRO A 32 10.88 3.12 -5.98
CA PRO A 32 11.83 2.90 -4.89
C PRO A 32 11.13 2.71 -3.53
N PHE A 33 10.05 3.44 -3.30
CA PHE A 33 9.25 3.32 -2.08
C PHE A 33 8.60 1.94 -1.99
N TRP A 34 7.91 1.47 -3.03
CA TRP A 34 7.31 0.14 -3.06
C TRP A 34 8.33 -0.99 -2.95
N LYS A 35 9.48 -0.86 -3.60
CA LYS A 35 10.59 -1.82 -3.45
C LYS A 35 11.08 -1.89 -2.00
N GLY A 36 11.20 -0.74 -1.34
CA GLY A 36 11.51 -0.66 0.08
C GLY A 36 10.46 -1.36 0.94
N VAL A 37 9.19 -1.06 0.73
CA VAL A 37 8.06 -1.71 1.43
C VAL A 37 8.10 -3.23 1.27
N GLY A 38 8.26 -3.73 0.04
CA GLY A 38 8.36 -5.18 -0.22
C GLY A 38 9.57 -5.83 0.44
N SER A 39 10.72 -5.14 0.47
CA SER A 39 11.93 -5.60 1.15
C SER A 39 11.71 -5.74 2.66
N GLU A 40 11.11 -4.73 3.30
CA GLU A 40 10.84 -4.71 4.75
C GLU A 40 9.82 -5.79 5.14
N ILE A 41 8.75 -5.92 4.35
CA ILE A 41 7.75 -6.98 4.55
C ILE A 41 8.38 -8.37 4.41
N SER A 42 9.31 -8.54 3.48
CA SER A 42 10.02 -9.82 3.26
C SER A 42 11.03 -10.16 4.37
N MET A 43 11.44 -9.19 5.20
CA MET A 43 12.28 -9.47 6.37
C MET A 43 11.53 -10.20 7.48
N VAL A 44 10.19 -10.21 7.45
CA VAL A 44 9.38 -10.97 8.40
C VAL A 44 9.62 -12.47 8.14
N PRO A 45 10.19 -13.22 9.12
CA PRO A 45 10.63 -14.60 8.93
C PRO A 45 9.46 -15.50 8.55
N ALA A 46 9.46 -15.96 7.30
CA ALA A 46 8.77 -17.16 6.86
C ALA A 46 9.11 -17.46 5.40
N HIS A 47 8.97 -16.48 4.49
CA HIS A 47 9.18 -16.66 3.05
C HIS A 47 9.36 -15.28 2.40
N PRO A 48 10.27 -15.10 1.42
CA PRO A 48 10.33 -13.88 0.62
C PRO A 48 8.98 -13.64 -0.06
N ILE A 49 8.49 -12.41 -0.01
CA ILE A 49 7.22 -12.03 -0.63
C ILE A 49 7.55 -11.19 -1.86
N ASP A 50 7.13 -11.67 -3.02
CA ASP A 50 7.05 -10.81 -4.19
C ASP A 50 5.78 -9.99 -4.09
N LEU A 51 5.93 -8.70 -3.80
CA LEU A 51 4.80 -7.81 -3.60
C LEU A 51 4.23 -7.41 -4.97
N SER A 52 3.23 -8.16 -5.44
CA SER A 52 2.53 -7.86 -6.68
C SER A 52 1.62 -6.63 -6.52
N PRO A 53 1.29 -5.90 -7.61
CA PRO A 53 0.32 -4.79 -7.55
C PRO A 53 -1.06 -5.24 -7.07
N ARG A 54 -1.47 -6.48 -7.34
CA ARG A 54 -2.74 -7.03 -6.87
C ARG A 54 -2.77 -7.13 -5.36
N VAL A 55 -1.67 -7.57 -4.77
CA VAL A 55 -1.53 -7.66 -3.31
C VAL A 55 -1.41 -6.25 -2.71
N ALA A 56 -0.51 -5.42 -3.23
CA ALA A 56 -0.21 -4.10 -2.66
C ALA A 56 -1.35 -3.08 -2.77
N LEU A 57 -2.02 -3.05 -3.92
CA LEU A 57 -3.04 -2.05 -4.22
C LEU A 57 -4.43 -2.53 -3.88
N LEU A 58 -4.74 -3.78 -4.25
CA LEU A 58 -6.09 -4.33 -4.26
C LEU A 58 -6.36 -5.33 -3.13
N ASP A 59 -5.40 -5.57 -2.24
CA ASP A 59 -5.54 -6.44 -1.06
C ASP A 59 -5.94 -7.90 -1.38
N PHE A 60 -5.48 -8.46 -2.52
CA PHE A 60 -5.63 -9.89 -2.87
C PHE A 60 -4.70 -10.78 -2.01
N LEU A 61 -4.94 -10.80 -0.70
CA LEU A 61 -4.09 -11.48 0.29
C LEU A 61 -4.22 -13.00 0.20
N GLU A 62 -5.28 -13.52 -0.40
CA GLU A 62 -5.49 -14.96 -0.61
C GLU A 62 -4.46 -15.57 -1.55
N GLU A 63 -3.85 -14.77 -2.44
CA GLU A 63 -2.76 -15.19 -3.33
C GLU A 63 -1.45 -15.47 -2.56
N LEU A 64 -1.34 -14.98 -1.32
CA LEU A 64 -0.14 -15.14 -0.50
C LEU A 64 -0.16 -16.44 0.30
N ALA A 65 0.93 -17.19 0.19
CA ALA A 65 1.15 -18.36 1.03
C ALA A 65 1.48 -17.96 2.49
N GLY A 66 0.92 -18.71 3.44
CA GLY A 66 1.28 -18.65 4.85
C GLY A 66 0.11 -18.42 5.81
N PRO A 67 0.42 -18.21 7.11
CA PRO A 67 -0.58 -18.04 8.16
C PRO A 67 -1.48 -16.81 7.95
N GLN A 68 -2.70 -16.84 8.49
CA GLN A 68 -3.63 -15.69 8.43
C GLN A 68 -3.04 -14.43 9.06
N ALA A 69 -2.35 -14.54 10.20
CA ALA A 69 -1.71 -13.41 10.87
C ALA A 69 -0.69 -12.69 9.95
N LYS A 70 0.08 -13.45 9.16
CA LYS A 70 1.02 -12.91 8.17
C LYS A 70 0.29 -12.11 7.10
N ARG A 71 -0.80 -12.66 6.55
CA ARG A 71 -1.63 -11.98 5.54
C ARG A 71 -2.23 -10.68 6.08
N ILE A 72 -2.76 -10.70 7.31
CA ILE A 72 -3.27 -9.50 7.99
C ILE A 72 -2.17 -8.44 8.13
N PHE A 73 -0.97 -8.83 8.56
CA PHE A 73 0.15 -7.92 8.68
C PHE A 73 0.51 -7.27 7.33
N ILE A 74 0.62 -8.08 6.26
CA ILE A 74 0.93 -7.58 4.92
C ILE A 74 -0.15 -6.60 4.43
N GLY A 75 -1.42 -6.94 4.60
CA GLY A 75 -2.54 -6.05 4.25
C GLY A 75 -2.47 -4.72 5.00
N MET A 76 -2.21 -4.76 6.31
CA MET A 76 -2.03 -3.56 7.11
C MET A 76 -0.83 -2.73 6.64
N ALA A 77 0.31 -3.36 6.39
CA ALA A 77 1.52 -2.69 5.93
C ALA A 77 1.32 -2.01 4.55
N CYS A 78 0.63 -2.68 3.63
CA CYS A 78 0.25 -2.13 2.33
C CYS A 78 -0.78 -1.01 2.45
N LEU A 79 -1.75 -1.11 3.37
CA LEU A 79 -2.72 -0.05 3.65
C LEU A 79 -2.02 1.23 4.13
N VAL A 80 -1.05 1.11 5.04
CA VAL A 80 -0.24 2.26 5.50
C VAL A 80 0.55 2.86 4.33
N ALA A 81 1.14 2.04 3.46
CA ALA A 81 1.86 2.52 2.27
C ALA A 81 0.93 3.28 1.30
N LYS A 82 -0.24 2.73 0.98
CA LYS A 82 -1.27 3.38 0.16
C LYS A 82 -1.69 4.73 0.75
N ARG A 83 -1.93 4.78 2.06
CA ARG A 83 -2.28 6.02 2.77
C ARG A 83 -1.18 7.05 2.65
N ASP A 84 0.08 6.65 2.81
CA ASP A 84 1.22 7.55 2.69
C ASP A 84 1.34 8.15 1.28
N ILE A 85 1.17 7.33 0.24
CA ILE A 85 1.14 7.79 -1.15
C ILE A 85 0.01 8.81 -1.34
N THR A 86 -1.21 8.48 -0.89
CA THR A 86 -2.36 9.38 -0.97
C THR A 86 -2.19 10.67 -0.17
N HIS A 87 -1.39 10.67 0.91
CA HIS A 87 -1.08 11.90 1.64
C HIS A 87 -0.03 12.77 0.91
N HIS A 88 0.86 12.17 0.13
CA HIS A 88 1.95 12.86 -0.57
C HIS A 88 1.67 13.07 -2.07
N TRP A 89 0.51 12.67 -2.60
CA TRP A 89 0.22 12.69 -4.04
C TRP A 89 0.29 14.08 -4.70
N LYS A 90 0.13 15.16 -3.93
CA LYS A 90 0.29 16.55 -4.40
C LYS A 90 1.70 17.10 -4.20
N GLN A 91 2.55 16.37 -3.48
CA GLN A 91 3.91 16.79 -3.17
C GLN A 91 4.87 16.23 -4.22
N PRO A 92 5.92 16.97 -4.59
CA PRO A 92 6.91 16.49 -5.56
C PRO A 92 7.80 15.37 -4.98
N THR A 93 7.80 15.22 -3.66
CA THR A 93 8.62 14.25 -2.93
C THR A 93 7.81 13.00 -2.58
N PRO A 94 8.29 11.80 -2.91
CA PRO A 94 7.62 10.56 -2.53
C PRO A 94 7.68 10.33 -1.01
N PRO A 95 6.83 9.45 -0.47
CA PRO A 95 6.90 9.06 0.94
C PRO A 95 8.25 8.44 1.31
N VAL A 96 8.71 8.73 2.53
CA VAL A 96 9.97 8.19 3.06
C VAL A 96 9.72 6.84 3.74
N LEU A 97 10.50 5.82 3.38
CA LEU A 97 10.36 4.46 3.90
C LEU A 97 10.47 4.38 5.43
N THR A 98 11.38 5.16 6.05
CA THR A 98 11.53 5.19 7.52
C THR A 98 10.31 5.73 8.23
N ALA A 99 9.59 6.68 7.63
CA ALA A 99 8.35 7.22 8.17
C ALA A 99 7.21 6.19 8.07
N TRP A 100 7.14 5.45 6.97
CA TRP A 100 6.22 4.34 6.79
C TRP A 100 6.47 3.25 7.84
N ARG A 101 7.74 2.84 8.06
CA ARG A 101 8.11 1.83 9.05
C ARG A 101 7.64 2.19 10.45
N LYS A 102 7.85 3.44 10.88
CA LYS A 102 7.35 3.94 12.18
C LYS A 102 5.83 3.79 12.32
N ARG A 103 5.07 4.04 11.25
CA ARG A 103 3.60 3.89 11.25
C ARG A 103 3.17 2.43 11.27
N VAL A 104 3.82 1.56 10.51
CA VAL A 104 3.55 0.11 10.54
C VAL A 104 3.81 -0.45 11.93
N ASN A 105 4.96 -0.12 12.53
CA ASN A 105 5.29 -0.53 13.90
C ASN A 105 4.25 0.00 14.88
N TRP A 106 3.89 1.28 14.79
CA TRP A 106 2.83 1.86 15.62
C TRP A 106 1.50 1.08 15.49
N CYS A 107 1.07 0.76 14.27
CA CYS A 107 -0.14 -0.02 14.03
C CYS A 107 -0.06 -1.46 14.57
N ALA A 108 1.11 -2.10 14.49
CA ALA A 108 1.34 -3.43 15.04
C ALA A 108 1.32 -3.42 16.58
N TYR A 109 1.96 -2.44 17.22
CA TYR A 109 2.01 -2.30 18.68
C TYR A 109 0.66 -1.98 19.31
N GLN A 110 -0.17 -1.18 18.63
CA GLN A 110 -1.46 -0.76 19.16
C GLN A 110 -2.54 -1.86 19.12
N GLY A 111 -2.20 -3.10 18.73
CA GLY A 111 -3.04 -4.27 18.97
C GLY A 111 -4.49 -4.16 18.48
N THR A 112 -4.71 -3.51 17.33
CA THR A 112 -5.98 -3.43 16.56
C THR A 112 -7.32 -3.27 17.29
N PRO A 113 -8.06 -2.19 16.95
CA PRO A 113 -9.49 -2.30 16.64
C PRO A 113 -9.82 -2.15 15.15
N ILE A 114 -8.89 -1.74 14.29
CA ILE A 114 -9.21 -1.34 12.90
C ILE A 114 -9.75 -2.52 12.05
N TYR A 115 -9.35 -3.76 12.34
CA TYR A 115 -9.86 -4.97 11.65
C TYR A 115 -11.07 -5.63 12.30
N GLN A 116 -11.65 -5.05 13.36
CA GLN A 116 -12.86 -5.63 14.00
C GLN A 116 -14.17 -5.32 13.25
N ALA A 117 -14.15 -4.53 12.17
CA ALA A 117 -15.36 -4.00 11.56
C ALA A 117 -15.58 -4.48 10.12
N ARG A 118 -16.16 -5.68 9.95
CA ARG A 118 -17.42 -5.85 9.19
C ARG A 118 -18.01 -7.26 9.29
N ASP A 119 -17.19 -8.31 9.35
CA ASP A 119 -17.68 -9.71 9.26
C ASP A 119 -16.98 -10.70 10.20
N ALA A 120 -16.32 -10.24 11.27
CA ALA A 120 -15.66 -11.16 12.21
C ALA A 120 -16.70 -12.05 12.92
N PRO A 121 -16.63 -13.40 12.80
CA PRO A 121 -17.54 -14.29 13.50
C PRO A 121 -17.39 -14.10 15.02
N LYS A 122 -18.53 -13.94 15.70
CA LYS A 122 -18.64 -13.60 17.14
C LYS A 122 -18.04 -14.65 18.10
N ASN A 123 -17.50 -15.75 17.58
CA ASN A 123 -17.10 -16.95 18.30
C ASN A 123 -15.58 -17.13 18.39
N MET A 124 -14.80 -16.12 17.99
CA MET A 124 -13.34 -16.20 17.96
C MET A 124 -12.73 -15.61 19.24
N THR A 125 -12.88 -16.31 20.36
CA THR A 125 -12.38 -15.92 21.70
C THR A 125 -10.90 -16.24 21.96
N ASN A 126 -10.18 -16.86 21.01
CA ASN A 126 -8.77 -17.21 21.17
C ASN A 126 -7.89 -16.45 20.15
N TYR A 127 -7.72 -15.15 20.36
CA TYR A 127 -6.63 -14.37 19.71
C TYR A 127 -5.35 -14.33 20.57
N GLY A 128 -5.39 -14.87 21.79
CA GLY A 128 -4.28 -14.78 22.75
C GLY A 128 -3.08 -15.69 22.48
N GLU A 129 -3.17 -16.64 21.53
CA GLU A 129 -2.18 -17.73 21.44
C GLU A 129 -1.28 -17.74 20.19
N VAL A 130 -1.49 -16.92 19.14
CA VAL A 130 -0.78 -17.14 17.86
C VAL A 130 -0.35 -15.88 17.10
N VAL A 131 0.01 -14.81 17.78
CA VAL A 131 0.87 -13.80 17.14
C VAL A 131 2.14 -13.67 17.97
N ASP A 132 3.09 -14.57 17.71
CA ASP A 132 4.46 -14.30 18.08
C ASP A 132 4.88 -13.01 17.38
N LEU A 133 4.89 -11.90 18.12
CA LEU A 133 5.30 -10.58 17.64
C LEU A 133 6.83 -10.43 17.63
N SER A 134 7.60 -11.51 17.83
CA SER A 134 9.07 -11.48 17.75
C SER A 134 9.58 -10.90 16.43
N TRP A 135 8.83 -11.06 15.32
CA TRP A 135 9.16 -10.44 14.04
C TRP A 135 8.96 -8.92 14.03
N VAL A 136 8.13 -8.34 14.90
CA VAL A 136 8.04 -6.87 15.07
C VAL A 136 9.38 -6.31 15.55
N ALA A 137 10.15 -7.09 16.32
CA ALA A 137 11.50 -6.71 16.72
C ALA A 137 12.51 -6.70 15.55
N CYS A 138 12.24 -7.41 14.45
CA CYS A 138 13.08 -7.33 13.24
C CYS A 138 12.89 -6.01 12.46
N LEU A 139 11.85 -5.24 12.76
CA LEU A 139 11.55 -3.94 12.16
C LEU A 139 11.93 -2.74 13.05
N MET A 140 12.62 -2.96 14.17
CA MET A 140 13.19 -1.91 15.04
C MET A 140 14.66 -1.67 14.71
#